data_AF-A0A9P5NJS4-F1
#
_entry.id   AF-A0A9P5NJS4-F1
#
_cell.length_a   1.000
_cell.length_b   1.000
_cell.length_c   1.000
_cell.angle_alpha   90.00
_cell.angle_beta   90.00
_cell.angle_gamma   90.00
#
_symmetry.space_group_name_H-M   'P 1'
#
loop_
_entity.id
_entity.type
_entity.pdbx_description
1 polymer ?
#
loop_
_entity_poly.entity_id
_entity_poly.type
_entity_poly.pdbx_seq_one_letter_code
_entity_poly.pdbx_strand_id
1 'polypeptide(L)'
;MAVFDPNLPTPLTPVNGSQRALETVENSPSSSRRRRRDENIDPSLYTPSKRIRSLYTALGATHTGSFLVSKDPITSSTPIFSPVLEHPPSSIPQPDWNLAKSPVKSYQSRESLIFENMALRDSLHSAQTHVNARDLIIEGAHAQLVIQNIHLQKSNAALNKQEQRKKNDRALLFNGKGQVLTSDEFRAKIREQNAAREAATAEKMKKADARLARKNAMAVVEEEWARIKQDHEQAVKAWEIECQKLKDQNIPKRSWPPKPRRARKPKLPEVEEEEDEEELEDDVQDDD
;
A
#
# COMPACT_ATOMS: atom_id res chain seq x y z
N MET A 1 30.88 42.03 -37.90
CA MET A 1 32.14 41.26 -37.75
C MET A 1 32.16 40.70 -36.34
N ALA A 2 31.76 39.44 -36.17
CA ALA A 2 31.74 38.78 -34.88
C ALA A 2 33.10 38.12 -34.64
N VAL A 3 33.74 38.47 -33.53
CA VAL A 3 35.03 37.93 -33.09
C VAL A 3 34.76 36.59 -32.41
N PHE A 4 35.33 35.52 -32.95
CA PHE A 4 35.32 34.19 -32.34
C PHE A 4 36.37 34.12 -31.22
N ASP A 5 35.94 33.70 -30.04
CA ASP A 5 36.79 33.44 -28.88
C ASP A 5 37.51 32.08 -29.08
N PRO A 6 38.85 31.99 -29.08
CA PRO A 6 39.60 30.78 -29.44
C PRO A 6 39.81 29.80 -28.28
N ASN A 7 39.11 29.95 -27.15
CA ASN A 7 39.28 29.07 -26.01
C ASN A 7 38.41 27.81 -26.13
N LEU A 8 39.00 26.75 -26.68
CA LEU A 8 38.46 25.40 -26.64
C LEU A 8 38.46 24.86 -25.20
N PRO A 9 37.38 24.19 -24.74
CA PRO A 9 37.36 23.56 -23.44
C PRO A 9 38.32 22.37 -23.39
N THR A 10 39.25 22.41 -22.44
CA THR A 10 40.19 21.34 -22.11
C THR A 10 39.45 20.03 -21.79
N PRO A 11 39.86 18.88 -22.35
CA PRO A 11 39.28 17.59 -22.01
C PRO A 11 39.62 17.23 -20.55
N LEU A 12 38.58 16.97 -19.75
CA LEU A 12 38.72 16.47 -18.39
C LEU A 12 39.30 15.05 -18.45
N THR A 13 40.59 14.92 -18.17
CA THR A 13 41.22 13.63 -17.88
C THR A 13 40.68 13.11 -16.55
N PRO A 14 40.13 11.88 -16.47
CA PRO A 14 39.74 11.30 -15.20
C PRO A 14 40.99 11.10 -14.33
N VAL A 15 41.04 11.83 -13.22
CA VAL A 15 42.02 11.61 -12.16
C VAL A 15 41.78 10.21 -11.61
N ASN A 16 42.73 9.33 -11.87
CA ASN A 16 42.76 7.97 -11.37
C ASN A 16 42.98 8.02 -9.85
N GLY A 17 41.88 8.21 -9.11
CA GLY A 17 41.86 8.21 -7.67
C GLY A 17 42.20 6.82 -7.15
N SER A 18 43.42 6.70 -6.62
CA SER A 18 43.92 5.58 -5.83
C SER A 18 42.84 5.04 -4.90
N GLN A 19 42.26 3.88 -5.25
CA GLN A 19 41.37 3.14 -4.37
C GLN A 19 42.21 2.66 -3.17
N ARG A 20 42.14 3.43 -2.08
CA ARG A 20 42.53 2.96 -0.76
C ARG A 20 41.51 1.88 -0.40
N ALA A 21 41.94 0.63 -0.52
CA ALA A 21 41.19 -0.53 -0.06
C ALA A 21 40.93 -0.37 1.44
N LEU A 22 39.76 0.17 1.77
CA LEU A 22 39.15 -0.02 3.07
C LEU A 22 38.55 -1.41 3.03
N GLU A 23 39.23 -2.35 3.67
CA GLU A 23 38.66 -3.62 4.09
C GLU A 23 37.44 -3.32 4.98
N THR A 24 36.28 -3.19 4.34
CA THR A 24 35.00 -3.37 5.00
C THR A 24 34.93 -4.82 5.44
N VAL A 25 35.19 -5.03 6.73
CA VAL A 25 34.84 -6.24 7.45
C VAL A 25 33.34 -6.45 7.22
N GLU A 26 32.99 -7.38 6.33
CA GLU A 26 31.63 -7.88 6.15
C GLU A 26 31.21 -8.55 7.46
N ASN A 27 30.70 -7.75 8.39
CA ASN A 27 29.89 -8.24 9.49
C ASN A 27 28.57 -8.74 8.88
N SER A 28 28.62 -9.94 8.31
CA SER A 28 27.44 -10.72 7.94
C SER A 28 26.59 -10.87 9.19
N PRO A 29 25.38 -10.26 9.25
CA PRO A 29 24.50 -10.50 10.37
C PRO A 29 24.17 -11.99 10.39
N SER A 30 24.60 -12.64 11.47
CA SER A 30 24.27 -14.00 11.88
C SER A 30 22.92 -14.42 11.30
N SER A 31 22.96 -15.39 10.37
CA SER A 31 21.77 -15.87 9.68
C SER A 31 20.80 -16.41 10.73
N SER A 32 19.78 -15.63 11.07
CA SER A 32 18.61 -16.14 11.77
C SER A 32 18.12 -17.33 10.95
N ARG A 33 18.12 -18.53 11.55
CA ARG A 33 17.72 -19.82 10.95
C ARG A 33 16.64 -19.60 9.88
N ARG A 34 17.06 -19.51 8.61
CA ARG A 34 16.13 -19.50 7.48
C ARG A 34 15.45 -20.86 7.56
N ARG A 35 14.20 -20.89 8.04
CA ARG A 35 13.37 -22.08 7.91
C ARG A 35 13.36 -22.39 6.42
N ARG A 36 14.05 -23.46 6.01
CA ARG A 36 13.99 -23.95 4.64
C ARG A 36 12.50 -24.11 4.34
N ARG A 37 11.99 -23.28 3.43
CA ARG A 37 10.64 -23.46 2.92
C ARG A 37 10.68 -24.77 2.16
N ASP A 38 9.78 -25.66 2.51
CA ASP A 38 9.56 -26.86 1.74
C ASP A 38 8.91 -26.43 0.42
N GLU A 39 9.64 -26.56 -0.67
CA GLU A 39 9.23 -26.15 -2.01
C GLU A 39 8.01 -26.95 -2.52
N ASN A 40 7.67 -28.06 -1.85
CA ASN A 40 6.55 -28.93 -2.18
C ASN A 40 5.25 -28.64 -1.41
N ILE A 41 5.17 -27.58 -0.61
CA ILE A 41 3.90 -27.25 0.07
C ILE A 41 2.91 -26.68 -0.94
N ASP A 42 1.76 -27.34 -1.08
CA ASP A 42 0.66 -26.86 -1.90
C ASP A 42 0.20 -25.45 -1.45
N PRO A 43 0.34 -24.41 -2.30
CA PRO A 43 -0.05 -23.05 -1.97
C PRO A 43 -1.56 -22.92 -1.69
N SER A 44 -2.37 -23.89 -2.14
CA SER A 44 -3.81 -23.94 -1.86
C SER A 44 -4.12 -24.10 -0.36
N LEU A 45 -3.20 -24.72 0.40
CA LEU A 45 -3.37 -25.00 1.84
C LEU A 45 -3.07 -23.79 2.75
N TYR A 46 -2.58 -22.69 2.19
CA TYR A 46 -2.34 -21.48 2.97
C TYR A 46 -3.61 -20.63 3.12
N THR A 47 -3.84 -20.15 4.34
CA THR A 47 -4.82 -19.08 4.59
C THR A 47 -4.45 -17.83 3.79
N PRO A 48 -5.41 -16.98 3.38
CA PRO A 48 -5.14 -15.80 2.57
C PRO A 48 -3.99 -14.92 3.11
N SER A 49 -3.98 -14.66 4.43
CA SER A 49 -2.93 -13.86 5.08
C SER A 49 -1.54 -14.53 5.06
N LYS A 50 -1.48 -15.87 5.02
CA LYS A 50 -0.24 -16.62 4.90
C LYS A 50 0.26 -16.66 3.46
N ARG A 51 -0.65 -16.72 2.48
CA ARG A 51 -0.31 -16.55 1.04
C ARG A 51 0.32 -15.19 0.78
N ILE A 52 -0.29 -14.11 1.28
CA ILE A 52 0.23 -12.75 1.14
C ILE A 52 1.63 -12.64 1.77
N ARG A 53 1.81 -13.06 3.03
CA ARG A 53 3.14 -13.03 3.67
C ARG A 53 4.18 -13.85 2.91
N SER A 54 3.79 -15.01 2.39
CA SER A 54 4.68 -15.85 1.58
C SER A 54 5.12 -15.14 0.32
N LEU A 55 4.18 -14.49 -0.39
CA LEU A 55 4.40 -13.70 -1.60
C LEU A 55 5.30 -12.49 -1.31
N TYR A 56 5.04 -11.72 -0.25
CA TYR A 56 5.90 -10.60 0.16
C TYR A 56 7.34 -11.05 0.43
N THR A 57 7.51 -12.20 1.09
CA THR A 57 8.85 -12.76 1.33
C THR A 57 9.53 -13.20 0.03
N ALA A 58 8.77 -13.81 -0.89
CA ALA A 58 9.29 -14.28 -2.17
C ALA A 58 9.72 -13.10 -3.05
N LEU A 59 8.87 -12.06 -3.15
CA LEU A 59 9.19 -10.81 -3.83
C LEU A 59 10.43 -10.15 -3.19
N GLY A 60 10.45 -10.03 -1.85
CA GLY A 60 11.58 -9.52 -1.08
C GLY A 60 12.92 -10.23 -1.34
N ALA A 61 12.89 -11.51 -1.71
CA ALA A 61 14.08 -12.30 -2.01
C ALA A 61 14.58 -12.17 -3.46
N THR A 62 13.75 -11.67 -4.38
CA THR A 62 14.15 -11.44 -5.78
C THR A 62 14.83 -10.07 -5.91
N HIS A 63 15.90 -9.98 -6.70
CA HIS A 63 16.62 -8.71 -6.91
C HIS A 63 15.74 -7.62 -7.53
N THR A 64 14.76 -8.01 -8.36
CA THR A 64 13.83 -7.09 -9.04
C THR A 64 12.56 -6.82 -8.24
N GLY A 65 12.04 -7.81 -7.50
CA GLY A 65 10.83 -7.69 -6.71
C GLY A 65 11.04 -7.14 -5.30
N SER A 66 12.28 -7.11 -4.80
CA SER A 66 12.59 -6.61 -3.46
C SER A 66 12.18 -5.15 -3.30
N PHE A 67 12.31 -4.35 -4.35
CA PHE A 67 11.90 -2.93 -4.38
C PHE A 67 10.40 -2.72 -4.07
N LEU A 68 9.53 -3.67 -4.42
CA LEU A 68 8.09 -3.55 -4.14
C LEU A 68 7.77 -3.74 -2.65
N VAL A 69 8.68 -4.36 -1.90
CA VAL A 69 8.47 -4.79 -0.51
C VAL A 69 9.49 -4.15 0.45
N SER A 70 10.57 -3.58 -0.08
CA SER A 70 11.60 -2.91 0.71
C SER A 70 11.00 -1.73 1.44
N LYS A 71 11.32 -1.63 2.73
CA LYS A 71 11.02 -0.44 3.53
C LYS A 71 11.99 0.71 3.25
N ASP A 72 13.03 0.43 2.47
CA ASP A 72 14.03 1.42 2.12
C ASP A 72 13.35 2.56 1.35
N PRO A 73 13.57 3.82 1.77
CA PRO A 73 12.95 4.95 1.13
C PRO A 73 13.42 5.04 -0.32
N ILE A 74 12.47 5.23 -1.23
CA ILE A 74 12.77 5.51 -2.63
C ILE A 74 13.48 6.86 -2.67
N THR A 75 14.78 6.84 -2.93
CA THR A 75 15.57 8.06 -3.10
C THR A 75 15.50 8.55 -4.55
N SER A 76 15.79 9.82 -4.78
CA SER A 76 15.88 10.42 -6.12
C SER A 76 16.95 9.78 -7.01
N SER A 77 17.90 9.03 -6.42
CA SER A 77 18.90 8.25 -7.14
C SER A 77 18.39 6.90 -7.64
N THR A 78 17.17 6.48 -7.27
CA THR A 78 16.59 5.22 -7.72
C THR A 78 16.01 5.42 -9.13
N PRO A 79 16.62 4.83 -10.18
CA PRO A 79 16.14 5.05 -11.54
C PRO A 79 14.75 4.42 -11.72
N ILE A 80 13.86 5.12 -12.42
CA ILE A 80 12.59 4.55 -12.88
C ILE A 80 12.94 3.47 -13.90
N PHE A 81 12.56 2.21 -13.63
CA PHE A 81 12.76 1.13 -14.58
C PHE A 81 12.02 1.44 -15.88
N SER A 82 12.74 1.38 -17.00
CA SER A 82 12.15 1.51 -18.33
C SER A 82 11.09 0.43 -18.53
N PRO A 83 9.93 0.75 -19.11
CA PRO A 83 8.90 -0.24 -19.40
C PRO A 83 9.49 -1.38 -20.25
N VAL A 84 9.14 -2.62 -19.91
CA VAL A 84 9.62 -3.79 -20.65
C VAL A 84 8.66 -4.00 -21.83
N LEU A 85 9.17 -3.75 -23.03
CA LEU A 85 8.43 -3.98 -24.27
C LEU A 85 8.52 -5.48 -24.64
N GLU A 86 7.61 -6.26 -24.09
CA GLU A 86 7.48 -7.67 -24.41
C GLU A 86 6.90 -7.86 -25.82
N HIS A 87 7.39 -8.87 -26.51
CA HIS A 87 6.91 -9.29 -27.82
C HIS A 87 6.46 -10.74 -27.73
N PRO A 88 5.44 -11.16 -28.52
CA PRO A 88 5.06 -12.56 -28.57
C PRO A 88 6.27 -13.45 -28.85
N PRO A 89 6.44 -14.58 -28.12
CA PRO A 89 7.57 -15.47 -28.31
C PRO A 89 7.69 -15.91 -29.77
N SER A 90 8.90 -15.85 -30.33
CA SER A 90 9.16 -16.30 -31.70
C SER A 90 8.92 -17.78 -31.93
N SER A 91 8.74 -18.56 -30.86
CA SER A 91 8.37 -19.97 -30.90
C SER A 91 6.90 -20.20 -31.29
N ILE A 92 6.03 -19.20 -31.17
CA ILE A 92 4.62 -19.34 -31.53
C ILE A 92 4.48 -19.18 -33.05
N PRO A 93 4.03 -20.21 -33.79
CA PRO A 93 3.90 -20.15 -35.24
C PRO A 93 2.94 -19.03 -35.63
N GLN A 94 3.29 -18.26 -36.66
CA GLN A 94 2.41 -17.21 -37.16
C GLN A 94 1.21 -17.84 -37.88
N PRO A 95 -0.03 -17.38 -37.63
CA PRO A 95 -1.19 -17.87 -38.35
C PRO A 95 -1.09 -17.51 -39.83
N ASP A 96 -1.42 -18.48 -40.70
CA ASP A 96 -1.46 -18.24 -42.13
C ASP A 96 -2.75 -17.50 -42.51
N TRP A 97 -2.65 -16.19 -42.65
CA TRP A 97 -3.75 -15.31 -43.06
C TRP A 97 -4.10 -15.43 -44.54
N ASN A 98 -3.28 -16.09 -45.35
CA ASN A 98 -3.58 -16.27 -46.77
C ASN A 98 -4.73 -17.26 -46.97
N LEU A 99 -4.90 -18.22 -46.05
CA LEU A 99 -6.03 -19.15 -46.07
C LEU A 99 -7.38 -18.43 -46.01
N ALA A 100 -7.48 -17.35 -45.24
CA ALA A 100 -8.70 -16.55 -45.11
C ALA A 100 -9.01 -15.70 -46.36
N LYS A 101 -7.99 -15.42 -47.19
CA LYS A 101 -8.11 -14.61 -48.41
C LYS A 101 -8.35 -15.44 -49.66
N SER A 102 -8.29 -16.76 -49.55
CA SER A 102 -8.51 -17.68 -50.67
C SER A 102 -9.93 -17.46 -51.23
N PRO A 103 -10.09 -17.19 -52.54
CA PRO A 103 -11.41 -17.03 -53.14
C PRO A 103 -12.18 -18.34 -53.04
N VAL A 104 -13.50 -18.24 -52.80
CA VAL A 104 -14.38 -19.41 -52.75
C VAL A 104 -14.38 -20.11 -54.11
N LYS A 105 -13.79 -21.30 -54.19
CA LYS A 105 -13.78 -22.10 -55.41
C LYS A 105 -15.14 -22.79 -55.59
N SER A 106 -15.73 -22.65 -56.77
CA SER A 106 -17.05 -23.22 -57.09
C SER A 106 -17.06 -24.74 -57.20
N TYR A 107 -15.92 -25.35 -57.56
CA TYR A 107 -15.74 -26.79 -57.61
C TYR A 107 -14.42 -27.18 -56.94
N GLN A 108 -14.49 -28.02 -55.91
CA GLN A 108 -13.34 -28.64 -55.26
C GLN A 108 -13.60 -30.12 -55.02
N SER A 109 -12.53 -30.93 -55.09
CA SER A 109 -12.58 -32.32 -54.62
C SER A 109 -12.82 -32.35 -53.10
N ARG A 110 -13.51 -33.39 -52.62
CA ARG A 110 -13.71 -33.65 -51.18
C ARG A 110 -12.38 -33.67 -50.40
N GLU A 111 -11.34 -34.25 -50.98
CA GLU A 111 -10.01 -34.34 -50.36
C GLU A 111 -9.37 -32.96 -50.19
N SER A 112 -9.47 -32.10 -51.20
CA SER A 112 -9.00 -30.70 -51.14
C SER A 112 -9.70 -29.94 -50.04
N LEU A 113 -11.02 -30.13 -49.91
CA LEU A 113 -11.82 -29.47 -48.87
C LEU A 113 -11.42 -29.94 -47.46
N ILE A 114 -11.14 -31.25 -47.27
CA ILE A 114 -10.68 -31.77 -45.98
C ILE A 114 -9.31 -31.17 -45.62
N PHE A 115 -8.38 -31.12 -46.58
CA PHE A 115 -7.05 -30.55 -46.37
C PHE A 115 -7.12 -29.05 -46.03
N GLU A 116 -7.90 -28.27 -46.79
CA GLU A 116 -8.13 -26.84 -46.52
C GLU A 116 -8.75 -26.65 -45.14
N ASN A 117 -9.70 -27.49 -44.74
CA ASN A 117 -10.34 -27.40 -43.44
C ASN A 117 -9.39 -27.75 -42.29
N MET A 118 -8.47 -28.70 -42.48
CA MET A 118 -7.41 -28.99 -41.52
C MET A 118 -6.45 -27.79 -41.38
N ALA A 119 -5.97 -27.25 -42.50
CA ALA A 119 -5.08 -26.08 -42.49
C ALA A 119 -5.74 -24.85 -41.83
N LEU A 120 -7.04 -24.63 -42.10
CA LEU A 120 -7.81 -23.56 -41.45
C LEU A 120 -7.93 -23.78 -39.93
N ARG A 121 -8.14 -25.01 -39.46
CA ARG A 121 -8.19 -25.32 -38.03
C ARG A 121 -6.84 -25.10 -37.34
N ASP A 122 -5.75 -25.52 -37.97
CA ASP A 122 -4.40 -25.32 -37.43
C ASP A 122 -4.01 -23.84 -37.39
N SER A 123 -4.37 -23.09 -38.44
CA SER A 123 -4.18 -21.63 -38.49
C SER A 123 -5.04 -20.92 -37.44
N LEU A 124 -6.30 -21.33 -37.25
CA LEU A 124 -7.18 -20.81 -36.21
C LEU A 124 -6.61 -21.07 -34.81
N HIS A 125 -6.10 -22.28 -34.55
CA HIS A 125 -5.47 -22.60 -33.28
C HIS A 125 -4.23 -21.73 -33.02
N SER A 126 -3.37 -21.57 -34.02
CA SER A 126 -2.19 -20.70 -33.96
C SER A 126 -2.58 -19.24 -33.71
N ALA A 127 -3.64 -18.75 -34.34
CA ALA A 127 -4.18 -17.41 -34.12
C ALA A 127 -4.69 -17.23 -32.68
N GLN A 128 -5.41 -18.22 -32.14
CA GLN A 128 -5.86 -18.21 -30.74
C GLN A 128 -4.68 -18.17 -29.77
N THR A 129 -3.64 -18.96 -29.99
CA THR A 129 -2.43 -18.92 -29.17
C THR A 129 -1.75 -17.56 -29.23
N HIS A 130 -1.67 -16.93 -30.41
CA HIS A 130 -1.13 -15.58 -30.58
C HIS A 130 -1.96 -14.51 -29.85
N VAL A 131 -3.30 -14.58 -29.92
CA VAL A 131 -4.18 -13.66 -29.20
C VAL A 131 -3.97 -13.81 -27.70
N ASN A 132 -4.00 -15.02 -27.16
CA ASN A 132 -3.77 -15.27 -25.74
C ASN A 132 -2.39 -14.75 -25.29
N ALA A 133 -1.34 -14.97 -26.08
CA ALA A 133 -0.01 -14.47 -25.75
C ALA A 133 0.05 -12.93 -25.75
N ARG A 134 -0.65 -12.28 -26.69
CA ARG A 134 -0.74 -10.82 -26.74
C ARG A 134 -1.54 -10.25 -25.57
N ASP A 135 -2.63 -10.90 -25.19
CA ASP A 135 -3.46 -10.46 -24.07
C ASP A 135 -2.66 -10.48 -22.77
N LEU A 136 -1.87 -11.53 -22.54
CA LEU A 136 -0.96 -11.61 -21.39
C LEU A 136 0.11 -10.50 -21.41
N ILE A 137 0.69 -10.19 -22.58
CA ILE A 137 1.65 -9.09 -22.73
C ILE A 137 1.00 -7.73 -22.44
N ILE A 138 -0.20 -7.50 -22.96
CA ILE A 138 -0.95 -6.25 -22.74
C ILE A 138 -1.30 -6.11 -21.25
N GLU A 139 -1.74 -7.18 -20.61
CA GLU A 139 -1.99 -7.21 -19.16
C GLU A 139 -0.72 -6.85 -18.37
N GLY A 140 0.43 -7.45 -18.73
CA GLY A 140 1.73 -7.12 -18.15
C GLY A 140 2.11 -5.64 -18.34
N ALA A 141 1.91 -5.10 -19.54
CA ALA A 141 2.17 -3.70 -19.84
C ALA A 141 1.25 -2.75 -19.03
N HIS A 142 -0.03 -3.07 -18.90
CA HIS A 142 -0.96 -2.30 -18.05
C HIS A 142 -0.54 -2.34 -16.58
N ALA A 143 -0.15 -3.51 -16.06
CA ALA A 143 0.35 -3.64 -14.70
C ALA A 143 1.60 -2.78 -14.46
N GLN A 144 2.54 -2.75 -15.42
CA GLN A 144 3.72 -1.87 -15.36
C GLN A 144 3.32 -0.39 -15.31
N LEU A 145 2.37 0.04 -16.13
CA LEU A 145 1.90 1.43 -16.16
C LEU A 145 1.30 1.85 -14.81
N VAL A 146 0.48 0.99 -14.20
CA VAL A 146 -0.12 1.26 -12.88
C VAL A 146 0.98 1.40 -11.82
N ILE A 147 1.97 0.50 -11.80
CA ILE A 147 3.09 0.55 -10.85
C ILE A 147 3.92 1.83 -11.05
N GLN A 148 4.24 2.19 -12.30
CA GLN A 148 4.96 3.43 -12.62
C GLN A 148 4.18 4.66 -12.17
N ASN A 149 2.86 4.70 -12.37
CA ASN A 149 2.02 5.80 -11.91
C ASN A 149 2.04 5.93 -10.38
N ILE A 150 1.90 4.82 -9.64
CA ILE A 150 1.98 4.82 -8.17
C ILE A 150 3.35 5.34 -7.71
N HIS A 151 4.43 4.93 -8.37
CA HIS A 151 5.77 5.43 -8.06
C HIS A 151 5.89 6.94 -8.29
N LEU A 152 5.39 7.45 -9.42
CA LEU A 152 5.36 8.88 -9.72
C LEU A 152 4.54 9.67 -8.70
N GLN A 153 3.38 9.17 -8.28
CA GLN A 153 2.57 9.78 -7.23
C GLN A 153 3.33 9.90 -5.91
N LYS A 154 4.01 8.82 -5.49
CA LYS A 154 4.83 8.85 -4.26
C LYS A 154 6.00 9.83 -4.37
N SER A 155 6.68 9.85 -5.50
CA SER A 155 7.79 10.79 -5.75
C SER A 155 7.30 12.24 -5.73
N ASN A 156 6.18 12.54 -6.40
CA ASN A 156 5.56 13.86 -6.39
C ASN A 156 5.12 14.27 -4.99
N ALA A 157 4.54 13.36 -4.19
CA ALA A 157 4.18 13.64 -2.81
C ALA A 157 5.41 13.95 -1.95
N ALA A 158 6.50 13.18 -2.12
CA ALA A 158 7.76 13.41 -1.41
C ALA A 158 8.40 14.74 -1.82
N LEU A 159 8.42 15.07 -3.11
CA LEU A 159 8.91 16.35 -3.63
C LEU A 159 8.06 17.52 -3.10
N ASN A 160 6.74 17.42 -3.18
CA ASN A 160 5.85 18.44 -2.62
C ASN A 160 6.10 18.60 -1.10
N LYS A 161 6.25 17.50 -0.34
CA LYS A 161 6.62 17.57 1.09
C LYS A 161 7.95 18.30 1.29
N GLN A 162 8.96 18.07 0.45
CA GLN A 162 10.24 18.79 0.52
C GLN A 162 10.13 20.27 0.14
N GLU A 163 9.34 20.59 -0.88
CA GLU A 163 9.06 21.97 -1.30
C GLU A 163 8.29 22.74 -0.22
N GLN A 164 7.30 22.10 0.42
CA GLN A 164 6.54 22.71 1.51
C GLN A 164 7.32 22.75 2.83
N ARG A 165 8.24 21.80 3.08
CA ARG A 165 9.09 21.74 4.29
C ARG A 165 9.92 23.00 4.52
N LYS A 166 10.08 23.87 3.51
CA LYS A 166 10.78 25.16 3.63
C LYS A 166 9.96 26.37 3.19
N LYS A 167 8.66 26.36 3.47
CA LYS A 167 8.00 27.61 3.86
C LYS A 167 8.54 28.00 5.24
N ASN A 168 9.81 28.44 5.28
CA ASN A 168 10.40 29.03 6.47
C ASN A 168 9.39 30.07 6.94
N ASP A 169 8.78 29.85 8.10
CA ASP A 169 7.87 30.79 8.74
C ASP A 169 8.57 32.16 8.89
N ARG A 170 9.91 32.14 8.92
CA ARG A 170 10.82 33.28 8.89
C ARG A 170 10.94 33.99 7.53
N ALA A 171 10.80 33.27 6.41
CA ALA A 171 10.80 33.82 5.05
C ALA A 171 9.39 34.25 4.58
N LEU A 172 8.35 33.69 5.19
CA LEU A 172 6.94 34.00 4.87
C LEU A 172 6.51 35.40 5.26
N LEU A 173 7.18 36.03 6.23
CA LEU A 173 6.80 37.38 6.64
C LEU A 173 6.87 38.40 5.49
N PHE A 174 7.66 38.17 4.42
CA PHE A 174 8.00 39.23 3.46
C PHE A 174 7.99 38.90 1.97
N ASN A 175 7.55 37.71 1.52
CA ASN A 175 7.47 37.36 0.08
C ASN A 175 8.75 37.72 -0.72
N GLY A 176 9.93 37.61 -0.11
CA GLY A 176 11.21 37.94 -0.75
C GLY A 176 11.52 39.43 -0.95
N LYS A 177 10.74 40.36 -0.37
CA LYS A 177 11.06 41.80 -0.40
C LYS A 177 11.98 42.17 0.77
N GLY A 178 12.98 43.02 0.53
CA GLY A 178 13.84 43.57 1.59
C GLY A 178 13.06 44.54 2.49
N GLN A 179 13.21 44.41 3.81
CA GLN A 179 12.56 45.30 4.78
C GLN A 179 13.48 45.73 5.93
N VAL A 180 13.10 46.85 6.54
CA VAL A 180 13.74 47.46 7.71
C VAL A 180 13.15 46.85 8.98
N LEU A 181 13.99 46.12 9.73
CA LEU A 181 13.63 45.32 10.92
C LEU A 181 13.07 46.14 12.10
N THR A 182 13.14 47.47 12.04
CA THR A 182 12.65 48.38 13.09
C THR A 182 11.27 48.96 12.81
N SER A 183 10.66 48.69 11.66
CA SER A 183 9.33 49.21 11.33
C SER A 183 8.24 48.63 12.24
N ASP A 184 7.19 49.43 12.52
CA ASP A 184 6.05 48.98 13.32
C ASP A 184 5.27 47.85 12.63
N GLU A 185 5.28 47.82 11.29
CA GLU A 185 4.71 46.73 10.48
C GLU A 185 5.37 45.38 10.79
N PHE A 186 6.71 45.36 10.92
CA PHE A 186 7.47 44.17 11.28
C PHE A 186 7.04 43.65 12.66
N ARG A 187 6.91 44.55 13.64
CA ARG A 187 6.49 44.23 15.01
C ARG A 187 5.03 43.77 15.07
N ALA A 188 4.15 44.30 14.24
CA ALA A 188 2.76 43.87 14.13
C ALA A 188 2.67 42.44 13.58
N LYS A 189 3.38 42.13 12.49
CA LYS A 189 3.42 40.78 11.91
C LYS A 189 4.00 39.73 12.86
N ILE A 190 5.04 40.06 13.63
CA ILE A 190 5.57 39.14 14.65
C ILE A 190 4.51 38.82 15.70
N ARG A 191 3.76 39.83 16.17
CA ARG A 191 2.69 39.62 17.15
C ARG A 191 1.58 38.73 16.59
N GLU A 192 1.17 38.96 15.34
CA GLU A 192 0.18 38.13 14.66
C GLU A 192 0.66 36.68 14.50
N GLN A 193 1.91 36.46 14.08
CA GLN A 193 2.48 35.12 13.95
C GLN A 193 2.59 34.40 15.31
N ASN A 194 3.00 35.10 16.36
CA ASN A 194 3.05 34.53 17.70
C ASN A 194 1.64 34.19 18.21
N ALA A 195 0.66 35.08 18.02
CA ALA A 195 -0.73 34.82 18.39
C ALA A 195 -1.33 33.62 17.62
N ALA A 196 -1.02 33.49 16.32
CA ALA A 196 -1.43 32.35 15.51
C ALA A 196 -0.79 31.04 16.00
N ARG A 197 0.49 31.06 16.39
CA ARG A 197 1.18 29.90 16.98
C ARG A 197 0.56 29.50 18.32
N GLU A 198 0.29 30.47 19.20
CA GLU A 198 -0.37 30.23 20.49
C GLU A 198 -1.79 29.69 20.31
N ALA A 199 -2.55 30.21 19.34
CA ALA A 199 -3.88 29.68 19.01
C ALA A 199 -3.81 28.24 18.49
N ALA A 200 -2.86 27.93 17.60
CA ALA A 200 -2.68 26.59 17.06
C ALA A 200 -2.24 25.58 18.13
N THR A 201 -1.34 25.95 19.06
CA THR A 201 -0.97 25.06 20.16
C THR A 201 -2.12 24.87 21.15
N ALA A 202 -2.90 25.92 21.43
CA ALA A 202 -4.09 25.81 22.27
C ALA A 202 -5.16 24.90 21.64
N GLU A 203 -5.36 24.96 20.31
CA GLU A 203 -6.28 24.06 19.60
C GLU A 203 -5.79 22.61 19.65
N LYS A 204 -4.49 22.36 19.43
CA LYS A 204 -3.90 21.03 19.57
C LYS A 204 -4.09 20.44 20.97
N MET A 205 -3.89 21.24 22.01
CA MET A 205 -4.12 20.82 23.40
C MET A 205 -5.59 20.48 23.64
N LYS A 206 -6.54 21.31 23.15
CA LYS A 206 -7.98 21.02 23.24
C LYS A 206 -8.36 19.71 22.53
N LYS A 207 -7.83 19.45 21.33
CA LYS A 207 -8.05 18.19 20.59
C LYS A 207 -7.46 17.00 21.34
N ALA A 208 -6.27 17.13 21.92
CA ALA A 208 -5.66 16.08 22.73
C ALA A 208 -6.48 15.76 23.98
N ASP A 209 -6.96 16.78 24.69
CA ASP A 209 -7.83 16.64 25.86
C ASP A 209 -9.17 15.99 25.49
N ALA A 210 -9.77 16.36 24.36
CA ALA A 210 -11.00 15.74 23.85
C ALA A 210 -10.80 14.25 23.52
N ARG A 211 -9.68 13.90 22.86
CA ARG A 211 -9.31 12.50 22.59
C ARG A 211 -9.11 11.71 23.88
N LEU A 212 -8.45 12.29 24.89
CA LEU A 212 -8.25 11.65 26.19
C LEU A 212 -9.58 11.45 26.93
N ALA A 213 -10.46 12.45 26.93
CA ALA A 213 -11.79 12.36 27.51
C ALA A 213 -12.62 11.26 26.84
N ARG A 214 -12.57 11.14 25.51
CA ARG A 214 -13.26 10.06 24.76
C ARG A 214 -12.72 8.68 25.12
N LYS A 215 -11.40 8.51 25.23
CA LYS A 215 -10.77 7.25 25.67
C LYS A 215 -11.22 6.87 27.08
N ASN A 216 -11.25 7.82 28.00
CA ASN A 216 -11.70 7.60 29.38
C ASN A 216 -13.19 7.23 29.43
N ALA A 217 -14.04 7.90 28.66
CA ALA A 217 -15.47 7.58 28.56
C ALA A 217 -15.72 6.17 28.02
N MET A 218 -14.94 5.75 27.00
CA MET A 218 -15.01 4.38 26.47
C MET A 218 -14.59 3.33 27.50
N ALA A 219 -13.52 3.60 28.27
CA ALA A 219 -13.04 2.69 29.31
C ALA A 219 -14.11 2.45 30.40
N VAL A 220 -14.79 3.50 30.86
CA VAL A 220 -15.87 3.38 31.85
C VAL A 220 -17.03 2.50 31.33
N VAL A 221 -17.45 2.70 30.08
CA VAL A 221 -18.52 1.88 29.46
C VAL A 221 -18.08 0.43 29.28
N GLU A 222 -16.81 0.17 29.00
CA GLU A 222 -16.27 -1.17 28.88
C GLU A 222 -16.23 -1.90 30.23
N GLU A 223 -15.82 -1.22 31.30
CA GLU A 223 -15.85 -1.75 32.67
C GLU A 223 -17.28 -2.12 33.12
N GLU A 224 -18.25 -1.23 32.89
CA GLU A 224 -19.65 -1.52 33.20
C GLU A 224 -20.18 -2.71 32.39
N TRP A 225 -19.83 -2.79 31.11
CA TRP A 225 -20.24 -3.90 30.26
C TRP A 225 -19.61 -5.22 30.70
N ALA A 226 -18.38 -5.21 31.19
CA ALA A 226 -17.71 -6.38 31.75
C ALA A 226 -18.46 -6.89 32.99
N ARG A 227 -18.88 -5.99 33.90
CA ARG A 227 -19.70 -6.34 35.07
C ARG A 227 -21.04 -6.96 34.67
N ILE A 228 -21.75 -6.34 33.72
CA ILE A 228 -23.03 -6.86 33.22
C ILE A 228 -22.90 -8.26 32.60
N LYS A 229 -21.81 -8.54 31.89
CA LYS A 229 -21.53 -9.89 31.36
C LYS A 229 -21.32 -10.89 32.49
N GLN A 230 -20.50 -10.52 33.48
CA GLN A 230 -20.18 -11.38 34.61
C GLN A 230 -21.44 -11.74 35.42
N ASP A 231 -22.29 -10.76 35.71
CA ASP A 231 -23.55 -10.96 36.44
C ASP A 231 -24.51 -11.87 35.65
N HIS A 232 -24.58 -11.68 34.33
CA HIS A 232 -25.39 -12.54 33.47
C HIS A 232 -24.86 -13.98 33.41
N GLU A 233 -23.54 -14.19 33.36
CA GLU A 233 -22.94 -15.52 33.41
C GLU A 233 -23.25 -16.22 34.74
N GLN A 234 -23.20 -15.50 35.86
CA GLN A 234 -23.59 -16.03 37.18
C GLN A 234 -25.08 -16.39 37.22
N ALA A 235 -25.95 -15.52 36.69
CA ALA A 235 -27.39 -15.76 36.64
C ALA A 235 -27.74 -16.97 35.75
N VAL A 236 -27.05 -17.15 34.62
CA VAL A 236 -27.25 -18.32 33.74
C VAL A 236 -26.80 -19.60 34.43
N LYS A 237 -25.65 -19.59 35.13
CA LYS A 237 -25.20 -20.75 35.91
C LYS A 237 -26.18 -21.12 37.02
N ALA A 238 -26.71 -20.14 37.76
CA ALA A 238 -27.71 -20.37 38.79
C ALA A 238 -29.00 -20.98 38.21
N TRP A 239 -29.47 -20.44 37.08
CA TRP A 239 -30.63 -20.94 36.35
C TRP A 239 -30.44 -22.37 35.82
N GLU A 240 -29.25 -22.71 35.32
CA GLU A 240 -28.91 -24.07 34.87
C GLU A 240 -28.97 -25.07 36.04
N ILE A 241 -28.46 -24.68 37.22
CA ILE A 241 -28.54 -25.49 38.44
C ILE A 241 -30.00 -25.72 38.85
N GLU A 242 -30.85 -24.68 38.81
CA GLU A 242 -32.28 -24.82 39.11
C GLU A 242 -33.02 -25.70 38.10
N CYS A 243 -32.75 -25.53 36.81
CA CYS A 243 -33.33 -26.38 35.76
C CYS A 243 -32.92 -27.84 35.93
N GLN A 244 -31.67 -28.11 36.32
CA GLN A 244 -31.21 -29.45 36.60
C GLN A 244 -31.94 -30.06 37.80
N LYS A 245 -32.13 -29.30 38.89
CA LYS A 245 -32.94 -29.75 40.06
C LYS A 245 -34.39 -30.07 39.68
N LEU A 246 -35.04 -29.24 38.86
CA LEU A 246 -36.42 -29.48 38.40
C LEU A 246 -36.51 -30.71 37.47
N LYS A 247 -35.48 -30.94 36.66
CA LYS A 247 -35.36 -32.13 35.81
C LYS A 247 -35.25 -33.40 36.66
N ASP A 248 -34.44 -33.38 37.72
CA ASP A 248 -34.28 -34.51 38.64
C ASP A 248 -35.59 -34.81 39.41
N GLN A 249 -36.45 -33.81 39.59
CA GLN A 249 -37.80 -33.93 40.17
C GLN A 249 -38.89 -34.34 39.16
N ASN A 250 -38.54 -34.60 37.90
CA ASN A 250 -39.48 -34.92 36.81
C ASN A 250 -40.57 -33.85 36.54
N ILE A 251 -40.29 -32.58 36.84
CA ILE A 251 -41.23 -31.49 36.57
C ILE A 251 -41.26 -31.17 35.06
N PRO A 252 -42.45 -31.08 34.42
CA PRO A 252 -42.55 -30.77 33.00
C PRO A 252 -41.83 -29.48 32.60
N LYS A 253 -41.15 -29.47 31.45
CA LYS A 253 -40.37 -28.31 30.95
C LYS A 253 -41.17 -27.00 30.83
N ARG A 254 -42.50 -27.09 30.71
CA ARG A 254 -43.39 -25.92 30.60
C ARG A 254 -43.43 -25.08 31.88
N SER A 255 -43.15 -25.67 33.04
CA SER A 255 -43.11 -24.96 34.33
C SER A 255 -41.69 -24.61 34.77
N TRP A 256 -40.69 -24.72 33.90
CA TRP A 256 -39.33 -24.28 34.20
C TRP A 256 -39.25 -22.75 34.15
N PRO A 257 -38.41 -22.12 34.99
CA PRO A 257 -38.22 -20.68 34.94
C PRO A 257 -37.65 -20.28 33.57
N PRO A 258 -38.02 -19.10 33.03
CA PRO A 258 -37.47 -18.63 31.77
C PRO A 258 -35.97 -18.34 31.90
N LYS A 259 -35.22 -18.55 30.81
CA LYS A 259 -33.77 -18.27 30.80
C LYS A 259 -33.51 -16.78 31.05
N PRO A 260 -32.58 -16.42 31.96
CA PRO A 260 -32.19 -15.03 32.20
C PRO A 260 -31.82 -14.32 30.90
N ARG A 261 -32.32 -13.10 30.72
CA ARG A 261 -31.96 -12.25 29.57
C ARG A 261 -30.81 -11.33 29.95
N ARG A 262 -29.84 -11.15 29.06
CA ARG A 262 -28.72 -10.22 29.26
C ARG A 262 -29.25 -8.78 29.16
N ALA A 263 -28.83 -7.90 30.07
CA ALA A 263 -29.06 -6.47 29.93
C ALA A 263 -28.37 -5.94 28.66
N ARG A 264 -28.92 -4.87 28.07
CA ARG A 264 -28.32 -4.25 26.89
C ARG A 264 -27.02 -3.53 27.28
N LYS A 265 -26.09 -3.42 26.34
CA LYS A 265 -24.85 -2.66 26.54
C LYS A 265 -25.22 -1.20 26.85
N PRO A 266 -24.61 -0.57 27.87
CA PRO A 266 -24.76 0.86 28.11
C PRO A 266 -24.41 1.64 26.84
N LYS A 267 -25.22 2.64 26.50
CA LYS A 267 -24.91 3.53 25.38
C LYS A 267 -23.86 4.52 25.84
N LEU A 268 -22.89 4.81 24.98
CA LEU A 268 -21.99 5.93 25.21
C LEU A 268 -22.82 7.22 25.29
N PRO A 269 -22.42 8.21 26.11
CA PRO A 269 -22.96 9.55 25.97
C PRO A 269 -22.75 9.98 24.52
N GLU A 270 -23.80 10.50 23.90
CA GLU A 270 -23.77 11.04 22.56
C GLU A 270 -22.91 12.32 22.62
N VAL A 271 -21.60 12.14 22.45
CA VAL A 271 -20.68 13.25 22.21
C VAL A 271 -20.94 13.61 20.75
N GLU A 272 -21.50 14.79 20.50
CA GLU A 272 -21.71 15.32 19.16
C GLU A 272 -20.41 15.14 18.36
N GLU A 273 -20.48 14.25 17.37
CA GLU A 273 -19.36 13.93 16.50
C GLU A 273 -19.18 15.13 15.57
N GLU A 274 -18.37 16.11 16.00
CA GLU A 274 -17.64 16.90 15.02
C GLU A 274 -16.75 15.90 14.28
N GLU A 275 -17.12 15.60 13.04
CA GLU A 275 -16.39 14.75 12.10
C GLU A 275 -14.97 15.31 11.91
N ASP A 276 -14.07 14.96 12.83
CA ASP A 276 -12.63 15.10 12.64
C ASP A 276 -12.25 14.12 11.51
N GLU A 277 -12.27 14.62 10.28
CA GLU A 277 -11.59 14.00 9.14
C GLU A 277 -10.19 13.56 9.61
N GLU A 278 -9.90 12.26 9.43
CA GLU A 278 -8.63 11.63 9.78
C GLU A 278 -7.47 12.31 9.04
N GLU A 279 -6.96 13.41 9.60
CA GLU A 279 -5.67 13.96 9.23
C GLU A 279 -4.62 12.98 9.78
N LEU A 280 -4.26 12.02 8.92
CA LEU A 280 -3.19 11.06 9.08
C LEU A 280 -2.03 11.70 9.85
N GLU A 281 -1.79 11.19 11.06
CA GLU A 281 -0.64 11.52 11.90
C GLU A 281 0.64 11.21 11.11
N ASP A 282 1.15 12.22 10.41
CA ASP A 282 2.47 12.24 9.83
C ASP A 282 3.42 12.40 11.03
N ASP A 283 3.84 11.25 11.60
CA ASP A 283 4.86 11.12 12.64
C ASP A 283 6.10 11.92 12.20
N VAL A 284 6.17 13.20 12.60
CA VAL A 284 7.40 13.98 12.57
C VAL A 284 8.18 13.53 13.79
N GLN A 285 8.92 12.44 13.58
CA GLN A 285 10.04 12.11 14.44
C GLN A 285 11.05 13.25 14.28
N ASP A 286 11.13 14.10 15.30
CA ASP A 286 12.20 15.08 15.46
C ASP A 286 13.48 14.27 15.75
N ASP A 287 14.24 13.97 14.71
CA ASP A 287 15.63 13.54 14.83
C ASP A 287 16.49 14.76 15.18
N ASP A 288 16.83 14.89 16.47
CA ASP A 288 17.91 15.75 16.99
C ASP A 288 19.31 15.22 16.60
#